data_AF-A0A3R6IKI3-F1
#
_entry.id   AF-A0A3R6IKI3-F1
#
_cell.length_a   1.000
_cell.length_b   1.000
_cell.length_c   1.000
_cell.angle_alpha   90.00
_cell.angle_beta   90.00
_cell.angle_gamma   90.00
#
_symmetry.space_group_name_H-M   'P 1'
#
loop_
_entity.id
_entity.type
_entity.pdbx_description
1 polymer ?
#
loop_
_entity_poly.entity_id
_entity_poly.type
_entity_poly.pdbx_seq_one_letter_code
_entity_poly.pdbx_strand_id
1 'polypeptide(L)' 'MIFLKVLAVVLGLAFLLFGYFIYFKKKYNLINGFEADFKAGRKKEEYAKKVGMIEFVVGIVLLITGVALILFA' A
#
# COMPACT_ATOMS: atom_id res chain seq x y z
N MET A 1 6.61 -11.31 -21.22
CA MET A 1 7.12 -11.61 -19.86
C MET A 1 7.63 -10.37 -19.13
N ILE A 2 8.56 -9.59 -19.71
CA ILE A 2 9.16 -8.43 -19.01
C ILE A 2 8.15 -7.38 -18.56
N PHE A 3 7.10 -7.12 -19.37
CA PHE A 3 6.04 -6.18 -19.03
C PHE A 3 5.34 -6.52 -17.69
N LEU A 4 5.00 -7.80 -17.47
CA LEU A 4 4.35 -8.24 -16.23
C LEU A 4 5.27 -8.06 -15.01
N LYS A 5 6.58 -8.26 -15.19
CA LYS A 5 7.57 -8.08 -14.13
C LYS A 5 7.73 -6.59 -13.76
N VAL A 6 7.80 -5.73 -14.77
CA VAL A 6 7.83 -4.27 -14.56
C VAL A 6 6.53 -3.80 -13.90
N LEU A 7 5.38 -4.32 -14.34
CA LEU A 7 4.09 -4.02 -13.72
C LEU A 7 4.06 -4.42 -12.24
N ALA A 8 4.62 -5.59 -11.89
CA ALA A 8 4.75 -6.00 -10.50
C ALA A 8 5.60 -4.99 -9.70
N VAL A 9 6.78 -4.59 -10.19
CA VAL A 9 7.61 -3.59 -9.50
C VAL A 9 6.86 -2.25 -9.32
N VAL A 10 6.17 -1.77 -10.35
CA VAL A 10 5.40 -0.52 -10.28
C VAL A 10 4.26 -0.62 -9.26
N LEU A 11 3.51 -1.73 -9.25
CA LEU A 11 2.46 -1.96 -8.26
C LEU A 11 3.04 -2.05 -6.85
N GLY A 12 4.18 -2.73 -6.67
CA GLY A 12 4.83 -2.87 -5.37
C GLY A 12 5.27 -1.53 -4.81
N LEU A 13 5.85 -0.67 -5.65
CA LEU A 13 6.17 0.72 -5.29
C LEU A 13 4.93 1.51 -4.91
N ALA A 14 3.83 1.38 -5.66
CA ALA A 14 2.59 2.06 -5.35
C ALA A 14 2.05 1.65 -3.96
N PHE A 15 1.90 0.34 -3.70
CA PHE A 15 1.44 -0.17 -2.41
C PHE A 15 2.37 0.24 -1.26
N LEU A 16 3.69 0.19 -1.46
CA LEU A 16 4.66 0.62 -0.46
C LEU A 16 4.47 2.11 -0.10
N LEU A 17 4.32 2.97 -1.11
CA LEU A 17 4.15 4.41 -0.90
C LEU A 17 2.80 4.75 -0.27
N PHE A 18 1.71 4.13 -0.71
CA PHE A 18 0.38 4.29 -0.10
C PHE A 18 0.39 3.85 1.36
N GLY A 19 0.88 2.64 1.63
CA GLY A 19 1.00 2.13 2.99
C GLY A 19 1.88 3.00 3.88
N TYR A 20 3.01 3.49 3.36
CA TYR A 20 3.88 4.42 4.08
C TYR A 20 3.15 5.73 4.44
N PHE A 21 2.46 6.33 3.47
CA PHE A 21 1.75 7.59 3.68
C PHE A 21 0.58 7.44 4.65
N ILE A 22 -0.17 6.34 4.58
CA ILE A 22 -1.28 6.09 5.48
C ILE A 22 -0.76 5.80 6.90
N TYR A 23 0.19 4.87 7.06
CA TYR A 23 0.63 4.43 8.38
C TYR A 23 1.52 5.45 9.09
N PHE A 24 2.59 5.92 8.44
CA PHE A 24 3.61 6.77 9.08
C PHE A 24 3.30 8.25 8.95
N LYS A 25 2.73 8.69 7.82
CA LYS A 25 2.38 10.11 7.59
C LYS A 25 0.94 10.44 7.90
N LYS A 26 0.13 9.46 8.35
CA LYS A 26 -1.28 9.62 8.72
C LYS A 26 -2.14 10.28 7.63
N LYS A 27 -1.79 10.08 6.35
CA LYS A 27 -2.57 10.58 5.21
C LYS A 27 -3.79 9.70 4.96
N TYR A 28 -4.73 9.72 5.88
CA TYR A 28 -5.91 8.82 5.84
C TYR A 28 -6.91 9.18 4.74
N ASN A 29 -6.80 10.37 4.15
CA ASN A 29 -7.55 10.77 2.96
C ASN A 29 -7.25 9.91 1.72
N LEU A 30 -6.16 9.13 1.73
CA LEU A 30 -5.84 8.15 0.70
C LEU A 30 -6.75 6.91 0.78
N ILE A 31 -7.37 6.66 1.94
CA ILE A 31 -8.37 5.61 2.09
C ILE A 31 -9.72 6.16 1.65
N ASN A 32 -10.29 5.55 0.61
CA ASN A 32 -11.54 6.04 0.02
C ASN A 32 -12.68 6.11 1.06
N GLY A 33 -13.33 7.27 1.15
CA GLY A 33 -14.43 7.54 2.08
C GLY A 33 -14.05 7.60 3.57
N PHE A 34 -12.77 7.44 3.93
CA PHE A 34 -12.38 7.32 5.34
C PHE A 34 -12.69 8.59 6.15
N GLU A 35 -12.41 9.78 5.63
CA GLU A 35 -12.68 11.02 6.39
C GLU A 35 -14.15 11.20 6.75
N ALA A 36 -15.05 10.89 5.81
CA ALA A 36 -16.50 10.97 6.04
C ALA A 36 -16.95 9.94 7.09
N ASP A 37 -16.44 8.71 7.01
CA ASP A 37 -16.71 7.66 8.00
C ASP A 37 -16.11 7.96 9.37
N PHE A 38 -14.93 8.58 9.41
CA PHE A 38 -14.25 8.97 10.65
C PHE A 38 -15.00 10.09 11.37
N LYS A 39 -15.41 11.14 10.63
CA LYS A 39 -16.24 12.23 11.16
C LYS A 39 -17.59 11.74 11.66
N ALA A 40 -18.17 10.72 11.02
CA ALA A 40 -19.42 10.10 11.44
C ALA A 40 -19.25 9.03 12.54
N GLY A 41 -18.04 8.82 13.06
CA GLY A 41 -17.76 7.82 14.10
C GLY A 41 -17.85 6.35 13.65
N ARG A 42 -18.02 6.09 12.35
CA ARG A 42 -18.13 4.74 11.76
C ARG A 42 -16.78 4.01 11.63
N LYS A 43 -15.69 4.77 11.46
CA LYS A 43 -14.32 4.23 11.40
C LYS A 43 -13.43 4.95 12.42
N LYS A 44 -12.41 4.26 12.90
CA LYS A 44 -11.42 4.77 13.87
C LYS A 44 -10.03 4.90 13.23
N GLU A 45 -9.14 5.67 13.85
CA GLU A 45 -7.74 5.81 13.41
C GLU A 45 -7.03 4.45 13.32
N GLU A 46 -7.34 3.53 14.24
CA GLU A 46 -6.79 2.17 14.25
C GLU A 46 -7.08 1.39 12.95
N TYR A 47 -8.26 1.59 12.36
CA TYR A 47 -8.60 1.00 11.06
C TYR A 47 -7.67 1.51 9.97
N ALA A 48 -7.45 2.83 9.90
CA ALA A 48 -6.55 3.41 8.90
C ALA A 48 -5.11 2.93 9.09
N LYS A 49 -4.63 2.84 10.33
CA LYS A 49 -3.32 2.25 10.64
C LYS A 49 -3.23 0.79 10.18
N LYS A 50 -4.26 -0.02 10.44
CA LYS A 50 -4.29 -1.41 9.97
C LYS A 50 -4.21 -1.50 8.45
N VAL A 51 -4.99 -0.67 7.72
CA VAL A 51 -4.96 -0.61 6.25
C VAL A 51 -3.57 -0.22 5.74
N GLY A 52 -3.01 0.88 6.25
CA GLY A 52 -1.69 1.36 5.83
C GLY A 52 -0.58 0.34 6.08
N MET A 53 -0.62 -0.36 7.22
CA MET A 53 0.36 -1.41 7.52
C MET A 53 0.25 -2.60 6.56
N ILE A 54 -0.98 -3.03 6.25
CA ILE A 54 -1.21 -4.12 5.29
C ILE A 54 -0.68 -3.72 3.91
N GLU A 55 -1.05 -2.54 3.40
CA GLU A 55 -0.58 -2.05 2.10
C GLU A 55 0.95 -1.93 2.07
N PHE A 56 1.56 -1.46 3.16
CA PHE A 56 3.01 -1.32 3.25
C PHE A 56 3.72 -2.67 3.14
N VAL A 57 3.26 -3.68 3.90
CA VAL A 57 3.82 -5.04 3.87
C VAL A 57 3.60 -5.69 2.50
N VAL A 58 2.41 -5.55 1.92
CA VAL A 58 2.11 -6.04 0.56
C VAL A 58 3.06 -5.41 -0.46
N GLY A 59 3.31 -4.11 -0.36
CA GLY A 59 4.26 -3.40 -1.20
C GLY A 59 5.67 -3.96 -1.11
N ILE A 60 6.18 -4.23 0.10
CA ILE A 60 7.49 -4.83 0.32
C ILE A 60 7.59 -6.21 -0.34
N VAL A 61 6.63 -7.10 -0.05
CA VAL A 61 6.65 -8.47 -0.57
C VAL A 61 6.63 -8.44 -2.10
N LEU A 62 5.74 -7.64 -2.68
CA LEU A 62 5.57 -7.56 -4.13
C LEU A 62 6.78 -6.92 -4.83
N LEU A 63 7.48 -5.97 -4.18
CA LEU A 63 8.75 -5.43 -4.66
C LEU A 63 9.86 -6.48 -4.68
N ILE A 64 10.04 -7.21 -3.58
CA ILE A 64 11.06 -8.26 -3.48
C ILE A 64 10.80 -9.33 -4.56
N THR A 65 9.55 -9.77 -4.70
CA THR A 65 9.16 -10.73 -5.74
C THR A 65 9.38 -10.15 -7.14
N GLY A 66 8.97 -8.90 -7.40
CA GLY A 66 9.14 -8.25 -8.70
C GLY A 66 10.60 -8.12 -9.12
N VAL A 67 11.48 -7.70 -8.20
CA VAL A 67 12.92 -7.60 -8.44
C VAL A 67 13.53 -8.99 -8.66
N ALA A 68 13.19 -9.98 -7.83
CA ALA A 68 13.67 -11.35 -7.99
C ALA A 68 13.29 -11.94 -9.37
N LEU A 69 12.07 -11.70 -9.83
CA LEU A 69 11.61 -12.14 -11.15
C LEU A 69 12.35 -11.46 -12.31
N ILE A 70 12.87 -10.25 -12.14
CA ILE A 70 13.66 -9.56 -13.16
C ILE A 70 15.08 -10.12 -13.20
N LEU A 71 15.65 -10.46 -12.05
CA LEU A 71 17.05 -10.89 -11.94
C LEU A 71 17.25 -12.38 -12.24
N PHE A 72 16.30 -13.24 -11.87
CA PHE A 72 16.50 -14.69 -11.85
C PHE A 72 15.56 -15.51 -12.73
N ALA A 73 14.59 -14.86 -13.38
CA ALA A 73 13.63 -15.48 -14.30
C ALA A 73 13.49 -14.62 -15.55
#